data_AF-A0A7V5NZU3-F1
#
_entry.id   AF-A0A7V5NZU3-F1
#
_cell.length_a   1.000
_cell.length_b   1.000
_cell.length_c   1.000
_cell.angle_alpha   90.00
_cell.angle_beta   90.00
_cell.angle_gamma   90.00
#
_symmetry.space_group_name_H-M   'P 1'
#
loop_
_entity.id
_entity.type
_entity.pdbx_description
1 polymer ?
#
loop_
_entity_poly.entity_id
_entity_poly.type
_entity_poly.pdbx_seq_one_letter_code
_entity_poly.pdbx_strand_id
1 'polypeptide(L)'
;MSEFKEAISRSWKSFALSNWSPLMGGVMLALFCILLEAWYRPWGIVGGLRNWADWFFYLIGFYEDAPPHPLEFSSSILNIGFIWGAAISAFLAREFGLRFPPKIEYIKAIVAGILMGIGSAMAMGCNVGGFYVALHNLAANGLAMAVGLIFGVIVGIKYLYWELEHFPSSGGFEISLRKIGPYIGFLLLVGLIVATYAYFGSEEIEDAETLGGCLIITAGIGYIMHRSRFCMVNALREPFMTGEASMGKALMVSIILGAVGIAILKYQEIRPEMMYVVPTFGLGALVGGFIFGASMVVAGG
;
A
#
# COMPACT_ATOMS: atom_id res chain seq x y z
N MET A 1 40.32 -6.26 7.88
CA MET A 1 39.67 -5.41 6.85
C MET A 1 38.89 -6.23 5.81
N SER A 2 39.24 -7.50 5.56
CA SER A 2 38.47 -8.44 4.71
C SER A 2 37.12 -8.83 5.31
N GLU A 3 37.08 -9.23 6.58
CA GLU A 3 35.84 -9.65 7.26
C GLU A 3 34.78 -8.53 7.31
N PHE A 4 35.20 -7.29 7.52
CA PHE A 4 34.29 -6.13 7.52
C PHE A 4 33.69 -5.87 6.13
N LYS A 5 34.49 -6.01 5.06
CA LYS A 5 33.99 -5.90 3.68
C LYS A 5 33.04 -7.06 3.32
N GLU A 6 33.33 -8.27 3.79
CA GLU A 6 32.42 -9.41 3.63
C GLU A 6 31.12 -9.24 4.40
N ALA A 7 31.17 -8.75 5.65
CA ALA A 7 29.99 -8.45 6.45
C ALA A 7 29.12 -7.39 5.76
N ILE A 8 29.71 -6.29 5.26
CA ILE A 8 28.98 -5.26 4.50
C ILE A 8 28.37 -5.84 3.22
N SER A 9 29.14 -6.63 2.45
CA SER A 9 28.64 -7.25 1.22
C SER A 9 27.49 -8.21 1.50
N ARG A 10 27.56 -8.97 2.60
CA ARG A 10 26.50 -9.89 3.02
C ARG A 10 25.25 -9.15 3.48
N SER A 11 25.41 -8.10 4.29
CA SER A 11 24.30 -7.24 4.74
C SER A 11 23.64 -6.52 3.57
N TRP A 12 24.44 -6.00 2.62
CA TRP A 12 23.93 -5.37 1.41
C TRP A 12 23.16 -6.36 0.54
N LYS A 13 23.67 -7.58 0.36
CA LYS A 13 22.96 -8.64 -0.36
C LYS A 13 21.64 -9.00 0.32
N SER A 14 21.63 -9.12 1.64
CA SER A 14 20.44 -9.44 2.42
C SER A 14 19.36 -8.33 2.35
N PHE A 15 19.81 -7.08 2.47
CA PHE A 15 18.91 -5.93 2.56
C PHE A 15 18.40 -5.47 1.18
N ALA A 16 19.29 -5.38 0.19
CA ALA A 16 18.98 -4.78 -1.12
C ALA A 16 18.75 -5.81 -2.24
N LEU A 17 19.25 -7.04 -2.14
CA LEU A 17 19.23 -8.01 -3.25
C LEU A 17 18.37 -9.25 -3.00
N SER A 18 18.28 -9.79 -1.77
CA SER A 18 17.45 -10.98 -1.49
C SER A 18 16.01 -10.67 -1.15
N ASN A 19 15.07 -11.45 -1.67
CA ASN A 19 13.66 -11.38 -1.30
C ASN A 19 13.47 -11.78 0.16
N TRP A 20 12.65 -11.01 0.89
CA TRP A 20 12.36 -11.31 2.28
C TRP A 20 11.24 -12.35 2.39
N SER A 21 11.24 -13.12 3.47
CA SER A 21 10.15 -14.05 3.71
C SER A 21 8.83 -13.28 3.93
N PRO A 22 7.68 -13.87 3.57
CA PRO A 22 6.37 -13.23 3.76
C PRO A 22 6.14 -12.83 5.20
N LEU A 23 6.54 -13.70 6.13
CA LEU A 23 6.42 -13.49 7.57
C LEU A 23 7.25 -12.29 8.04
N MET A 24 8.50 -12.17 7.59
CA MET A 24 9.33 -11.00 7.91
C MET A 24 8.69 -9.71 7.36
N GLY A 25 8.17 -9.76 6.13
CA GLY A 25 7.39 -8.68 5.54
C GLY A 25 6.19 -8.27 6.40
N GLY A 26 5.39 -9.23 6.85
CA GLY A 26 4.22 -8.99 7.70
C GLY A 26 4.57 -8.41 9.08
N VAL A 27 5.62 -8.90 9.73
CA VAL A 27 6.09 -8.39 11.03
C VAL A 27 6.62 -6.96 10.90
N MET A 28 7.47 -6.70 9.91
CA MET A 28 8.01 -5.36 9.66
C MET A 28 6.92 -4.38 9.23
N LEU A 29 5.98 -4.81 8.40
CA LEU A 29 4.84 -3.99 7.99
C LEU A 29 4.00 -3.57 9.21
N ALA A 30 3.68 -4.51 10.11
CA ALA A 30 2.94 -4.21 11.33
C ALA A 30 3.70 -3.20 12.21
N LEU A 31 5.00 -3.42 12.41
CA LEU A 31 5.85 -2.51 13.18
C LEU A 31 5.84 -1.09 12.61
N PHE A 32 6.00 -0.94 11.30
CA PHE A 32 5.98 0.38 10.66
C PHE A 32 4.59 1.03 10.69
N CYS A 33 3.51 0.25 10.62
CA CYS A 33 2.16 0.78 10.79
C CYS A 33 1.93 1.29 12.23
N ILE A 34 2.39 0.54 13.23
CA ILE A 34 2.35 0.97 14.65
C ILE A 34 3.18 2.25 14.83
N LEU A 35 4.38 2.31 14.24
CA LEU A 35 5.24 3.50 14.30
C LEU A 35 4.59 4.71 13.63
N LEU A 36 3.96 4.53 12.46
CA LEU A 36 3.26 5.60 11.77
C LEU A 36 2.07 6.13 12.59
N GLU A 37 1.31 5.23 13.20
CA GLU A 37 0.17 5.59 14.03
C GLU A 37 0.62 6.19 15.37
N ALA A 38 1.73 5.75 15.96
CA ALA A 38 2.34 6.42 17.10
C ALA A 38 2.77 7.84 16.72
N TRP A 39 3.36 8.02 15.53
CA TRP A 39 3.89 9.30 15.06
C TRP A 39 2.79 10.33 14.73
N TYR A 40 1.85 9.99 13.82
CA TYR A 40 0.85 10.96 13.38
C TYR A 40 -0.55 10.40 13.15
N ARG A 41 -0.69 9.38 12.29
CA ARG A 41 -2.00 8.87 11.88
C ARG A 41 -1.91 7.46 11.30
N PRO A 42 -3.02 6.70 11.28
CA PRO A 42 -3.10 5.42 10.60
C PRO A 42 -2.76 5.51 9.11
N TRP A 43 -2.16 4.44 8.59
CA TRP A 43 -1.83 4.33 7.17
C TRP A 43 -3.09 4.24 6.29
N GLY A 44 -3.12 4.96 5.17
CA GLY A 44 -4.23 4.90 4.23
C GLY A 44 -3.88 5.50 2.88
N ILE A 45 -4.44 4.92 1.81
CA ILE A 45 -4.09 5.26 0.43
C ILE A 45 -5.14 6.16 -0.24
N VAL A 46 -6.42 5.89 0.02
CA VAL A 46 -7.55 6.50 -0.71
C VAL A 46 -7.58 8.01 -0.54
N GLY A 47 -7.27 8.53 0.66
CA GLY A 47 -7.26 9.96 0.92
C GLY A 47 -6.28 10.72 0.01
N GLY A 48 -5.08 10.18 -0.19
CA GLY A 48 -4.08 10.81 -1.05
C GLY A 48 -4.44 10.73 -2.53
N LEU A 49 -4.99 9.58 -2.97
CA LEU A 49 -5.48 9.44 -4.34
C LEU A 49 -6.66 10.38 -4.63
N ARG A 50 -7.55 10.57 -3.66
CA ARG A 50 -8.65 11.53 -3.75
C ARG A 50 -8.11 12.95 -3.90
N ASN A 51 -7.13 13.35 -3.10
CA ASN A 51 -6.50 14.66 -3.23
C ASN A 51 -5.89 14.88 -4.63
N TRP A 52 -5.23 13.87 -5.22
CA TRP A 52 -4.70 13.99 -6.59
C TRP A 52 -5.81 14.08 -7.63
N ALA A 53 -6.92 13.35 -7.44
CA ALA A 53 -8.09 13.45 -8.29
C ALA A 53 -8.77 14.83 -8.17
N ASP A 54 -8.86 15.38 -6.96
CA ASP A 54 -9.42 16.71 -6.71
C ASP A 54 -8.59 17.80 -7.43
N TRP A 55 -7.26 17.67 -7.41
CA TRP A 55 -6.37 18.55 -8.21
C TRP A 55 -6.59 18.39 -9.71
N PHE A 56 -6.78 17.17 -10.21
CA PHE A 56 -7.14 16.96 -11.60
C PHE A 56 -8.46 17.65 -11.95
N PHE A 57 -9.49 17.52 -11.12
CA PHE A 57 -10.79 18.18 -11.30
C PHE A 57 -10.70 19.71 -11.23
N TYR A 58 -9.87 20.25 -10.35
CA TYR A 58 -9.57 21.68 -10.30
C TYR A 58 -8.91 22.17 -11.59
N LEU A 59 -7.89 21.47 -12.09
CA LEU A 59 -7.16 21.85 -13.31
C LEU A 59 -8.03 21.86 -14.57
N ILE A 60 -9.07 21.02 -14.63
CA ILE A 60 -10.02 20.99 -15.74
C ILE A 60 -11.21 21.95 -15.54
N GLY A 61 -11.24 22.71 -14.44
CA GLY A 61 -12.26 23.72 -14.14
C GLY A 61 -13.56 23.17 -13.55
N PHE A 62 -13.58 21.95 -13.03
CA PHE A 62 -14.75 21.40 -12.33
C PHE A 62 -14.87 21.89 -10.88
N TYR A 63 -13.76 22.28 -10.25
CA TYR A 63 -13.75 22.88 -8.91
C TYR A 63 -13.35 24.35 -8.99
N GLU A 64 -14.06 25.19 -8.24
CA GLU A 64 -13.79 26.63 -8.16
C GLU A 64 -12.63 26.92 -7.20
N ASP A 65 -12.56 26.17 -6.09
CA ASP A 65 -11.54 26.32 -5.07
C ASP A 65 -10.37 25.36 -5.29
N ALA A 66 -9.15 25.86 -5.02
CA ALA A 66 -7.94 25.04 -5.05
C ALA A 66 -7.95 24.06 -3.86
N PRO A 67 -7.84 22.74 -4.10
CA PRO A 67 -7.74 21.77 -3.02
C PRO A 67 -6.38 21.89 -2.29
N PRO A 68 -6.24 21.32 -1.07
CA PRO A 68 -4.98 21.34 -0.33
C PRO A 68 -3.80 20.83 -1.17
N HIS A 69 -2.66 21.52 -1.10
CA HIS A 69 -1.51 21.20 -1.93
C HIS A 69 -1.01 19.76 -1.63
N PRO A 70 -0.64 18.94 -2.63
CA PRO A 70 -0.33 17.52 -2.40
C PRO A 70 0.91 17.28 -1.51
N LEU A 71 1.78 18.28 -1.37
CA LEU A 71 2.96 18.22 -0.49
C LEU A 71 2.68 18.67 0.95
N GLU A 72 1.50 19.25 1.20
CA GLU A 72 1.06 19.66 2.54
C GLU A 72 -0.02 18.72 3.06
N PHE A 73 -0.74 18.05 2.16
CA PHE A 73 -1.79 17.11 2.51
C PHE A 73 -1.22 15.77 2.99
N SER A 74 -1.37 15.48 4.28
CA SER A 74 -0.76 14.29 4.91
C SER A 74 -1.04 12.97 4.19
N SER A 75 -2.27 12.69 3.73
CA SER A 75 -2.55 11.44 3.00
C SER A 75 -1.85 11.35 1.64
N SER A 76 -1.61 12.48 0.98
CA SER A 76 -0.84 12.52 -0.26
C SER A 76 0.63 12.19 0.03
N ILE A 77 1.20 12.75 1.10
CA ILE A 77 2.58 12.47 1.52
C ILE A 77 2.77 10.99 1.88
N LEU A 78 1.80 10.36 2.54
CA LEU A 78 1.84 8.91 2.81
C LEU A 78 1.92 8.08 1.51
N ASN A 79 1.18 8.48 0.48
CA ASN A 79 1.22 7.82 -0.83
C ASN A 79 2.54 8.08 -1.56
N ILE A 80 3.03 9.31 -1.53
CA ILE A 80 4.32 9.69 -2.12
C ILE A 80 5.44 8.88 -1.47
N GLY A 81 5.50 8.86 -0.13
CA GLY A 81 6.48 8.08 0.62
C GLY A 81 6.39 6.61 0.28
N PHE A 82 5.20 6.02 0.29
CA PHE A 82 4.98 4.63 -0.10
C PHE A 82 5.51 4.30 -1.51
N ILE A 83 5.17 5.10 -2.52
CA ILE A 83 5.63 4.89 -3.90
C ILE A 83 7.15 5.09 -4.00
N TRP A 84 7.69 6.11 -3.33
CA TRP A 84 9.12 6.41 -3.33
C TRP A 84 9.93 5.28 -2.69
N GLY A 85 9.46 4.75 -1.55
CA GLY A 85 10.06 3.60 -0.88
C GLY A 85 10.08 2.34 -1.75
N ALA A 86 8.96 2.03 -2.40
CA ALA A 86 8.87 0.92 -3.34
C ALA A 86 9.81 1.12 -4.55
N ALA A 87 9.92 2.35 -5.07
CA ALA A 87 10.82 2.68 -6.15
C ALA A 87 12.29 2.49 -5.76
N ILE A 88 12.72 3.00 -4.60
CA ILE A 88 14.08 2.79 -4.06
C ILE A 88 14.41 1.29 -4.03
N SER A 89 13.49 0.50 -3.46
CA SER A 89 13.61 -0.95 -3.37
C SER A 89 13.76 -1.62 -4.74
N ALA A 90 12.90 -1.28 -5.70
CA ALA A 90 12.92 -1.84 -7.04
C ALA A 90 14.19 -1.51 -7.82
N PHE A 91 14.67 -0.27 -7.72
CA PHE A 91 15.88 0.19 -8.39
C PHE A 91 17.15 -0.40 -7.79
N LEU A 92 17.26 -0.46 -6.45
CA LEU A 92 18.40 -1.09 -5.76
C LEU A 92 18.49 -2.59 -6.05
N ALA A 93 17.33 -3.28 -6.12
CA ALA A 93 17.25 -4.71 -6.41
C ALA A 93 17.48 -5.06 -7.90
N ARG A 94 17.53 -4.05 -8.78
CA ARG A 94 17.57 -4.21 -10.24
C ARG A 94 16.35 -4.96 -10.80
N GLU A 95 15.20 -4.80 -10.13
CA GLU A 95 13.93 -5.42 -10.51
C GLU A 95 13.00 -4.45 -11.25
N PHE A 96 13.35 -3.15 -11.31
CA PHE A 96 12.55 -2.17 -12.01
C PHE A 96 12.52 -2.40 -13.54
N GLY A 97 11.32 -2.51 -14.08
CA GLY A 97 11.04 -2.62 -15.50
C GLY A 97 9.70 -1.99 -15.86
N LEU A 98 9.65 -1.26 -16.97
CA LEU A 98 8.40 -0.72 -17.52
C LEU A 98 7.72 -1.82 -18.33
N ARG A 99 6.53 -2.24 -17.88
CA ARG A 99 5.75 -3.31 -18.50
C ARG A 99 4.56 -2.71 -19.23
N PHE A 100 4.45 -2.99 -20.51
CA PHE A 100 3.35 -2.53 -21.36
C PHE A 100 2.42 -3.71 -21.65
N PRO A 101 1.26 -3.79 -20.99
CA PRO A 101 0.29 -4.85 -21.25
C PRO A 101 -0.47 -4.62 -22.56
N PRO A 102 -1.18 -5.64 -23.10
CA PRO A 102 -2.01 -5.48 -24.29
C PRO A 102 -3.20 -4.54 -24.02
N LYS A 103 -3.79 -3.99 -25.10
CA LYS A 103 -4.88 -2.97 -25.03
C LYS A 103 -6.08 -3.39 -24.17
N ILE A 104 -6.42 -4.67 -24.15
CA ILE A 104 -7.57 -5.20 -23.39
C ILE A 104 -7.33 -5.05 -21.89
N GLU A 105 -6.10 -5.31 -21.43
CA GLU A 105 -5.74 -5.18 -20.00
C GLU A 105 -5.81 -3.72 -19.53
N TYR A 106 -5.54 -2.73 -20.41
CA TYR A 106 -5.76 -1.33 -20.07
C TYR A 106 -7.23 -1.01 -19.82
N ILE A 107 -8.13 -1.48 -20.70
CA ILE A 107 -9.57 -1.28 -20.53
C ILE A 107 -10.05 -1.95 -19.23
N LYS A 108 -9.58 -3.19 -19.00
CA LYS A 108 -9.86 -3.94 -17.77
C LYS A 108 -9.38 -3.21 -16.52
N ALA A 109 -8.16 -2.68 -16.53
CA ALA A 109 -7.61 -1.91 -15.43
C ALA A 109 -8.42 -0.63 -15.15
N ILE A 110 -8.90 0.06 -16.19
CA ILE A 110 -9.78 1.24 -16.04
C ILE A 110 -11.11 0.86 -15.39
N VAL A 111 -11.78 -0.17 -15.93
CA VAL A 111 -13.07 -0.64 -15.40
C VAL A 111 -12.92 -1.13 -13.96
N ALA A 112 -11.90 -1.93 -13.68
CA ALA A 112 -11.60 -2.40 -12.34
C ALA A 112 -11.27 -1.24 -11.39
N GLY A 113 -10.50 -0.23 -11.83
CA GLY A 113 -10.19 0.96 -11.05
C GLY A 113 -11.44 1.77 -10.67
N ILE A 114 -12.38 1.94 -11.60
CA ILE A 114 -13.67 2.59 -11.32
C ILE A 114 -14.46 1.81 -10.27
N LEU A 115 -14.56 0.48 -10.42
CA LEU A 115 -15.25 -0.39 -9.46
C LEU A 115 -14.57 -0.37 -8.08
N MET A 116 -13.24 -0.39 -8.01
CA MET A 116 -12.48 -0.23 -6.77
C MET A 116 -12.76 1.14 -6.12
N GLY A 117 -12.86 2.20 -6.91
CA GLY A 117 -13.25 3.53 -6.43
C GLY A 117 -14.65 3.55 -5.81
N ILE A 118 -15.64 2.96 -6.50
CA ILE A 118 -17.02 2.83 -6.00
C ILE A 118 -17.04 2.01 -4.70
N GLY A 119 -16.40 0.84 -4.70
CA GLY A 119 -16.31 -0.02 -3.52
C GLY A 119 -15.64 0.67 -2.34
N SER A 120 -14.56 1.42 -2.61
CA SER A 120 -13.86 2.20 -1.60
C SER A 120 -14.70 3.34 -1.02
N ALA A 121 -15.51 4.01 -1.84
CA ALA A 121 -16.40 5.07 -1.37
C ALA A 121 -17.52 4.49 -0.48
N MET A 122 -18.10 3.35 -0.87
CA MET A 122 -19.14 2.67 -0.09
C MET A 122 -18.62 2.11 1.25
N ALA A 123 -17.40 1.56 1.26
CA ALA A 123 -16.77 1.03 2.46
C ALA A 123 -16.12 2.11 3.36
N MET A 124 -16.01 3.35 2.86
CA MET A 124 -15.22 4.44 3.48
C MET A 124 -13.74 4.03 3.70
N GLY A 125 -13.18 3.24 2.79
CA GLY A 125 -11.80 2.78 2.84
C GLY A 125 -11.46 1.74 1.77
N CYS A 126 -10.17 1.56 1.49
CA CYS A 126 -9.66 0.48 0.63
C CYS A 126 -9.29 -0.76 1.45
N ASN A 127 -8.74 -1.79 0.80
CA ASN A 127 -8.19 -2.97 1.50
C ASN A 127 -7.13 -2.61 2.57
N VAL A 128 -6.36 -1.53 2.41
CA VAL A 128 -5.43 -1.06 3.43
C VAL A 128 -6.18 -0.35 4.56
N GLY A 129 -6.91 0.74 4.26
CA GLY A 129 -7.55 1.55 5.29
C GLY A 129 -8.78 0.89 5.91
N GLY A 130 -9.73 0.48 5.07
CA GLY A 130 -11.02 -0.07 5.50
C GLY A 130 -10.98 -1.52 5.98
N PHE A 131 -9.93 -2.28 5.67
CA PHE A 131 -9.73 -3.65 6.15
C PHE A 131 -8.52 -3.77 7.08
N TYR A 132 -7.29 -3.65 6.56
CA TYR A 132 -6.08 -3.96 7.32
C TYR A 132 -5.89 -3.05 8.55
N VAL A 133 -5.94 -1.73 8.34
CA VAL A 133 -5.75 -0.73 9.41
C VAL A 133 -6.98 -0.58 10.30
N ALA A 134 -8.19 -0.77 9.74
CA ALA A 134 -9.41 -0.87 10.54
C ALA A 134 -9.36 -2.03 11.54
N LEU A 135 -8.84 -3.20 11.13
CA LEU A 135 -8.64 -4.34 12.03
C LEU A 135 -7.56 -4.10 13.08
N HIS A 136 -6.48 -3.39 12.74
CA HIS A 136 -5.51 -2.94 13.74
C HIS A 136 -6.13 -2.03 14.78
N ASN A 137 -7.05 -1.16 14.36
CA ASN A 137 -7.77 -0.24 15.23
C ASN A 137 -8.94 -0.89 15.99
N LEU A 138 -9.11 -2.22 15.89
CA LEU A 138 -10.19 -3.01 16.50
C LEU A 138 -11.58 -2.55 16.05
N ALA A 139 -11.68 -1.96 14.86
CA ALA A 139 -12.92 -1.41 14.35
C ALA A 139 -13.75 -2.50 13.64
N ALA A 140 -15.02 -2.63 14.01
CA ALA A 140 -15.90 -3.69 13.53
C ALA A 140 -16.17 -3.62 12.01
N ASN A 141 -16.11 -2.42 11.41
CA ASN A 141 -16.22 -2.22 9.96
C ASN A 141 -15.12 -2.98 9.19
N GLY A 142 -13.93 -3.14 9.77
CA GLY A 142 -12.84 -3.92 9.19
C GLY A 142 -13.20 -5.38 8.99
N LEU A 143 -13.93 -5.98 9.94
CA LEU A 143 -14.43 -7.36 9.84
C LEU A 143 -15.52 -7.47 8.77
N ALA A 144 -16.45 -6.51 8.73
CA ALA A 144 -17.50 -6.50 7.71
C ALA A 144 -16.90 -6.36 6.29
N MET A 145 -15.90 -5.48 6.12
CA MET A 145 -15.18 -5.34 4.86
C MET A 145 -14.36 -6.60 4.53
N ALA A 146 -13.74 -7.26 5.52
CA ALA A 146 -13.02 -8.53 5.32
C ALA A 146 -13.93 -9.60 4.70
N VAL A 147 -15.15 -9.75 5.24
CA VAL A 147 -16.15 -10.70 4.72
C VAL A 147 -16.52 -10.34 3.29
N GLY A 148 -16.80 -9.05 3.02
CA GLY A 148 -17.05 -8.56 1.67
C GLY A 148 -15.91 -8.89 0.71
N LEU A 149 -14.67 -8.57 1.09
CA LEU A 149 -13.48 -8.82 0.29
C LEU A 149 -13.31 -10.31 -0.04
N ILE A 150 -13.53 -11.22 0.93
CA ILE A 150 -13.43 -12.67 0.69
C ILE A 150 -14.42 -13.12 -0.38
N PHE A 151 -15.70 -12.75 -0.25
CA PHE A 151 -16.71 -13.10 -1.25
C PHE A 151 -16.43 -12.46 -2.60
N GLY A 152 -15.98 -11.20 -2.61
CA GLY A 152 -15.59 -10.49 -3.82
C GLY A 152 -14.44 -11.19 -4.54
N VAL A 153 -13.40 -11.57 -3.81
CA VAL A 153 -12.24 -12.31 -4.33
C VAL A 153 -12.66 -13.64 -4.93
N ILE A 154 -13.55 -14.40 -4.27
CA ILE A 154 -14.04 -15.68 -4.81
C ILE A 154 -14.75 -15.48 -6.15
N VAL A 155 -15.58 -14.44 -6.27
CA VAL A 155 -16.24 -14.09 -7.54
C VAL A 155 -15.22 -13.62 -8.59
N GLY A 156 -14.25 -12.80 -8.18
CA GLY A 156 -13.15 -12.34 -9.04
C GLY A 156 -12.30 -13.48 -9.58
N ILE A 157 -11.99 -14.50 -8.76
CA ILE A 157 -11.27 -15.71 -9.18
C ILE A 157 -12.07 -16.48 -10.22
N LYS A 158 -13.38 -16.69 -10.00
CA LYS A 158 -14.25 -17.38 -10.96
C LYS A 158 -14.27 -16.67 -12.31
N TYR A 159 -14.36 -15.34 -12.29
CA TYR A 159 -14.27 -14.53 -13.50
C TYR A 159 -12.90 -14.67 -14.18
N LEU A 160 -11.80 -14.60 -13.41
CA LEU A 160 -10.44 -14.72 -13.94
C LEU A 160 -10.20 -16.09 -14.60
N TYR A 161 -10.70 -17.18 -14.01
CA TYR A 161 -10.60 -18.50 -14.63
C TYR A 161 -11.42 -18.60 -15.92
N TRP A 162 -12.66 -18.12 -15.89
CA TRP A 162 -13.49 -18.06 -17.10
C TRP A 162 -12.80 -17.27 -18.22
N GLU A 163 -12.18 -16.13 -17.89
CA GLU A 163 -11.45 -15.30 -18.84
C GLU A 163 -10.24 -16.04 -19.44
N LEU A 164 -9.43 -16.70 -18.60
CA LEU A 164 -8.25 -17.46 -19.04
C LEU A 164 -8.62 -18.65 -19.95
N GLU A 165 -9.80 -19.25 -19.77
CA GLU A 165 -10.32 -20.33 -20.62
C GLU A 165 -10.78 -19.83 -22.00
N HIS A 166 -11.33 -18.61 -22.09
CA HIS A 166 -11.95 -18.09 -23.31
C HIS A 166 -11.04 -17.15 -24.12
N PHE A 167 -10.11 -16.47 -23.45
CA PHE A 167 -9.26 -15.46 -24.08
C PHE A 167 -7.77 -15.80 -23.87
N PRO A 168 -7.02 -16.15 -24.93
CA PRO A 168 -5.60 -16.40 -24.81
C PRO A 168 -4.87 -15.10 -24.45
N SER A 169 -4.02 -15.17 -23.42
CA SER A 169 -3.20 -14.04 -22.99
C SER A 169 -2.26 -13.60 -24.12
N SER A 170 -2.42 -12.35 -24.58
CA SER A 170 -1.42 -11.72 -25.45
C SER A 170 -0.25 -11.22 -24.60
N GLY A 171 0.96 -11.65 -24.95
CA GLY A 171 2.18 -11.22 -24.27
C GLY A 171 2.37 -9.70 -24.33
N GLY A 172 2.82 -9.12 -23.23
CA GLY A 172 3.30 -7.74 -23.16
C GLY A 172 4.80 -7.63 -23.48
N PHE A 173 5.30 -6.40 -23.62
CA PHE A 173 6.74 -6.13 -23.73
C PHE A 173 7.25 -5.41 -22.48
N GLU A 174 8.48 -5.70 -22.07
CA GLU A 174 9.13 -5.14 -20.87
C GLU A 174 10.45 -4.44 -21.24
N ILE A 175 10.58 -3.19 -20.81
CA ILE A 175 11.83 -2.42 -20.89
C ILE A 175 12.46 -2.41 -19.50
N SER A 176 13.56 -3.15 -19.31
CA SER A 176 14.25 -3.25 -18.02
C SER A 176 15.43 -2.27 -17.91
N LEU A 177 15.52 -1.55 -16.78
CA LEU A 177 16.60 -0.60 -16.49
C LEU A 177 17.68 -1.23 -15.60
N ARG A 178 17.97 -2.51 -15.81
CA ARG A 178 18.74 -3.36 -14.88
C ARG A 178 20.16 -2.87 -14.55
N LYS A 179 20.82 -2.21 -15.51
CA LYS A 179 22.21 -1.72 -15.38
C LYS A 179 22.31 -0.39 -14.63
N ILE A 180 21.40 0.55 -14.91
CA ILE A 180 21.41 1.90 -14.32
C ILE A 180 20.65 1.92 -12.98
N GLY A 181 19.78 0.93 -12.74
CA GLY A 181 18.91 0.85 -11.58
C GLY A 181 19.57 1.15 -10.23
N PRO A 182 20.71 0.54 -9.87
CA PRO A 182 21.31 0.77 -8.55
C PRO A 182 21.75 2.22 -8.31
N TYR A 183 22.22 2.92 -9.34
CA TYR A 183 22.62 4.33 -9.23
C TYR A 183 21.42 5.23 -9.03
N ILE A 184 20.32 4.97 -9.75
CA ILE A 184 19.04 5.67 -9.55
C ILE A 184 18.50 5.37 -8.15
N GLY A 185 18.55 4.12 -7.70
CA GLY A 185 18.10 3.74 -6.37
C GLY A 185 18.86 4.46 -5.25
N PHE A 186 20.17 4.61 -5.38
CA PHE A 186 20.98 5.38 -4.44
C PHE A 186 20.65 6.88 -4.50
N LEU A 187 20.48 7.45 -5.69
CA LEU A 187 20.06 8.85 -5.87
C LEU A 187 18.69 9.11 -5.26
N LEU A 188 17.73 8.20 -5.42
CA LEU A 188 16.40 8.28 -4.81
C LEU A 188 16.46 8.18 -3.28
N LEU A 189 17.36 7.36 -2.74
CA LEU A 189 17.58 7.26 -1.29
C LEU A 189 18.15 8.57 -0.71
N VAL A 190 19.16 9.14 -1.38
CA VAL A 190 19.71 10.45 -0.99
C VAL A 190 18.63 11.53 -1.13
N GLY A 191 17.86 11.50 -2.21
CA GLY A 191 16.74 12.41 -2.42
C GLY A 191 15.68 12.33 -1.32
N LEU A 192 15.36 11.12 -0.83
CA LEU A 192 14.44 10.93 0.29
C LEU A 192 14.97 11.56 1.59
N ILE A 193 16.26 11.38 1.88
CA ILE A 193 16.91 11.98 3.07
C ILE A 193 16.89 13.50 2.97
N VAL A 194 17.28 14.06 1.82
CA VAL A 194 17.29 15.51 1.59
C VAL A 194 15.88 16.09 1.66
N ALA A 195 14.89 15.44 1.03
CA ALA A 195 13.50 15.87 1.08
C ALA A 195 12.97 15.88 2.51
N THR A 196 13.28 14.84 3.29
CA THR A 196 12.87 14.79 4.70
C THR A 196 13.54 15.90 5.50
N TYR A 197 14.84 16.13 5.31
CA TYR A 197 15.54 17.24 5.96
C TYR A 197 14.94 18.60 5.57
N ALA A 198 14.52 18.77 4.32
CA ALA A 198 13.83 19.97 3.86
C ALA A 198 12.48 20.18 4.56
N TYR A 199 11.70 19.12 4.79
CA TYR A 199 10.47 19.20 5.61
C TYR A 199 10.77 19.57 7.08
N PHE A 200 11.85 19.05 7.66
CA PHE A 200 12.26 19.44 9.01
C PHE A 200 12.78 20.88 9.11
N GLY A 201 13.24 21.46 8.00
CA GLY A 201 13.76 22.83 7.95
C GLY A 201 12.78 23.88 7.42
N SER A 202 11.59 23.48 6.98
CA SER A 202 10.59 24.39 6.42
C SER A 202 9.69 24.97 7.50
N GLU A 203 9.79 26.29 7.74
CA GLU A 203 8.89 27.02 8.65
C GLU A 203 7.58 27.45 7.97
N GLU A 204 7.50 27.39 6.64
CA GLU A 204 6.32 27.82 5.86
C GLU A 204 5.18 26.80 5.84
N ILE A 205 5.48 25.52 6.09
CA ILE A 205 4.50 24.43 6.03
C ILE A 205 4.04 24.09 7.46
N GLU A 206 2.73 24.10 7.68
CA GLU A 206 2.13 23.68 8.96
C GLU A 206 2.42 22.19 9.22
N ASP A 207 2.83 21.84 10.44
CA ASP A 207 3.20 20.48 10.86
C ASP A 207 4.29 19.78 10.01
N ALA A 208 5.18 20.56 9.38
CA ALA A 208 6.20 20.02 8.45
C ALA A 208 7.08 18.91 9.05
N GLU A 209 7.47 19.03 10.32
CA GLU A 209 8.24 17.99 11.04
C GLU A 209 7.50 16.65 11.07
N THR A 210 6.19 16.72 11.27
CA THR A 210 5.31 15.55 11.37
C THR A 210 5.14 14.89 10.00
N LEU A 211 5.03 15.71 8.95
CA LEU A 211 4.96 15.26 7.55
C LEU A 211 6.28 14.62 7.08
N GLY A 212 7.43 15.18 7.48
CA GLY A 212 8.75 14.61 7.22
C GLY A 212 8.91 13.21 7.83
N GLY A 213 8.49 13.04 9.09
CA GLY A 213 8.46 11.71 9.73
C GLY A 213 7.53 10.72 9.01
N CYS A 214 6.33 11.18 8.61
CA CYS A 214 5.39 10.37 7.82
C CYS A 214 6.00 9.88 6.50
N LEU A 215 6.75 10.75 5.80
CA LEU A 215 7.39 10.44 4.52
C LEU A 215 8.40 9.30 4.66
N ILE A 216 9.30 9.36 5.65
CA ILE A 216 10.29 8.28 5.89
C ILE A 216 9.62 6.99 6.30
N ILE A 217 8.66 7.04 7.24
CA ILE A 217 8.00 5.83 7.74
C ILE A 217 7.24 5.14 6.60
N THR A 218 6.49 5.88 5.78
CA THR A 218 5.79 5.29 4.64
C THR A 218 6.70 4.86 3.51
N ALA A 219 7.84 5.50 3.30
CA ALA A 219 8.89 4.98 2.43
C ALA A 219 9.45 3.64 2.95
N GLY A 220 9.58 3.47 4.26
CA GLY A 220 9.89 2.19 4.87
C GLY A 220 8.83 1.12 4.56
N ILE A 221 7.54 1.46 4.71
CA ILE A 221 6.42 0.56 4.35
C ILE A 221 6.51 0.14 2.89
N GLY A 222 6.68 1.09 1.96
CA GLY A 222 6.82 0.81 0.53
C GLY A 222 8.03 -0.07 0.22
N TYR A 223 9.17 0.19 0.86
CA TYR A 223 10.39 -0.60 0.72
C TYR A 223 10.15 -2.06 1.14
N ILE A 224 9.57 -2.27 2.32
CA ILE A 224 9.27 -3.59 2.88
C ILE A 224 8.30 -4.35 1.99
N MET A 225 7.20 -3.71 1.56
CA MET A 225 6.19 -4.35 0.73
C MET A 225 6.76 -4.82 -0.61
N HIS A 226 7.61 -4.00 -1.25
CA HIS A 226 8.30 -4.42 -2.47
C HIS A 226 9.28 -5.58 -2.20
N ARG A 227 10.13 -5.51 -1.15
CA ARG A 227 11.14 -6.55 -0.86
C ARG A 227 10.56 -7.91 -0.46
N SER A 228 9.44 -7.89 0.27
CA SER A 228 8.75 -9.11 0.70
C SER A 228 7.68 -9.57 -0.29
N ARG A 229 7.47 -8.81 -1.38
CA ARG A 229 6.38 -9.03 -2.35
C ARG A 229 5.03 -9.16 -1.66
N PHE A 230 4.83 -8.36 -0.61
CA PHE A 230 3.67 -8.45 0.26
C PHE A 230 2.47 -7.81 -0.44
N CYS A 231 1.67 -8.64 -1.08
CA CYS A 231 0.42 -8.23 -1.74
C CYS A 231 -0.78 -8.73 -0.94
N MET A 232 -1.61 -7.80 -0.45
CA MET A 232 -2.83 -8.13 0.28
C MET A 232 -3.85 -8.86 -0.60
N VAL A 233 -3.90 -8.56 -1.90
CA VAL A 233 -4.79 -9.27 -2.84
C VAL A 233 -4.36 -10.73 -2.96
N ASN A 234 -3.07 -10.98 -3.18
CA ASN A 234 -2.51 -12.33 -3.18
C ASN A 234 -2.79 -13.07 -1.86
N ALA A 235 -2.61 -12.41 -0.71
CA ALA A 235 -2.90 -13.00 0.59
C ALA A 235 -4.36 -13.44 0.78
N LEU A 236 -5.31 -12.75 0.12
CA LEU A 236 -6.74 -13.09 0.16
C LEU A 236 -7.16 -14.06 -0.95
N ARG A 237 -6.49 -14.03 -2.12
CA ARG A 237 -6.83 -14.83 -3.30
C ARG A 237 -6.25 -16.24 -3.25
N GLU A 238 -4.97 -16.34 -2.93
CA GLU A 238 -4.18 -17.58 -3.05
C GLU A 238 -4.72 -18.77 -2.23
N PRO A 239 -5.23 -18.57 -1.00
CA PRO A 239 -5.83 -19.66 -0.24
C PRO A 239 -7.00 -20.36 -0.94
N PHE A 240 -7.75 -19.63 -1.77
CA PHE A 240 -8.89 -20.16 -2.53
C PHE A 240 -8.51 -20.65 -3.94
N MET A 241 -7.38 -20.19 -4.46
CA MET A 241 -6.93 -20.48 -5.82
C MET A 241 -6.02 -21.72 -5.86
N THR A 242 -4.97 -21.73 -5.05
CA THR A 242 -3.93 -22.79 -5.04
C THR A 242 -3.89 -23.58 -3.73
N GLY A 243 -4.59 -23.10 -2.69
CA GLY A 243 -4.53 -23.68 -1.34
C GLY A 243 -3.28 -23.26 -0.55
N GLU A 244 -2.37 -22.49 -1.14
CA GLU A 244 -1.20 -21.97 -0.45
C GLU A 244 -1.54 -20.73 0.39
N ALA A 245 -1.56 -20.89 1.72
CA ALA A 245 -1.83 -19.80 2.65
C ALA A 245 -0.57 -19.12 3.20
N SER A 246 0.57 -19.14 2.50
CA SER A 246 1.84 -18.58 3.00
C SER A 246 1.73 -17.07 3.25
N MET A 247 1.22 -16.32 2.27
CA MET A 247 0.94 -14.88 2.37
C MET A 247 -0.22 -14.58 3.32
N GLY A 248 -1.29 -15.38 3.26
CA GLY A 248 -2.44 -15.25 4.17
C GLY A 248 -2.03 -15.38 5.64
N LYS A 249 -1.16 -16.34 5.99
CA LYS A 249 -0.60 -16.48 7.34
C LYS A 249 0.23 -15.27 7.75
N ALA A 250 1.06 -14.74 6.85
CA ALA A 250 1.84 -13.54 7.13
C ALA A 250 0.95 -12.30 7.37
N LEU A 251 -0.13 -12.16 6.59
CA LEU A 251 -1.13 -11.11 6.78
C LEU A 251 -1.85 -11.23 8.13
N MET A 252 -2.28 -12.44 8.52
CA MET A 252 -2.91 -12.65 9.83
C MET A 252 -1.96 -12.29 10.98
N VAL A 253 -0.69 -12.73 10.94
CA VAL A 253 0.31 -12.36 11.95
C VAL A 253 0.50 -10.85 12.00
N SER A 254 0.56 -10.20 10.83
CA SER A 254 0.68 -8.74 10.72
C SER A 254 -0.52 -8.00 11.33
N ILE A 255 -1.74 -8.50 11.12
CA ILE A 255 -2.96 -7.94 11.72
C ILE A 255 -2.94 -8.10 13.25
N ILE A 256 -2.59 -9.28 13.75
CA ILE A 256 -2.54 -9.54 15.21
C ILE A 256 -1.50 -8.64 15.88
N LEU A 257 -0.28 -8.55 15.32
CA LEU A 257 0.77 -7.71 15.88
C LEU A 257 0.39 -6.22 15.85
N GLY A 258 -0.16 -5.75 14.72
CA GLY A 258 -0.63 -4.37 14.61
C GLY A 258 -1.76 -4.04 15.58
N ALA A 259 -2.73 -4.94 15.72
CA ALA A 259 -3.83 -4.78 16.67
C ALA A 259 -3.35 -4.72 18.13
N VAL A 260 -2.41 -5.59 18.52
CA VAL A 260 -1.81 -5.54 19.86
C VAL A 260 -1.04 -4.23 20.06
N GLY A 261 -0.22 -3.83 19.09
CA GLY A 261 0.56 -2.60 19.19
C GLY A 261 -0.30 -1.33 19.29
N ILE A 262 -1.34 -1.23 18.45
CA ILE A 262 -2.25 -0.07 18.46
C ILE A 262 -3.18 -0.09 19.68
N ALA A 263 -3.59 -1.27 20.16
CA ALA A 263 -4.31 -1.37 21.43
C ALA A 263 -3.49 -0.82 22.60
N ILE A 264 -2.18 -1.07 22.65
CA ILE A 264 -1.28 -0.48 23.66
C ILE A 264 -1.23 1.04 23.51
N LEU A 265 -1.11 1.57 22.29
CA LEU A 265 -1.11 3.02 22.04
C LEU A 265 -2.40 3.69 22.50
N LYS A 266 -3.56 3.06 22.24
CA LYS A 266 -4.87 3.55 22.70
C LYS A 266 -5.01 3.46 24.22
N TYR A 267 -4.52 2.37 24.84
CA TYR A 267 -4.55 2.21 26.30
C TYR A 267 -3.69 3.23 27.03
N GLN A 268 -2.57 3.67 26.44
CA GLN A 268 -1.71 4.72 26.98
C GLN A 268 -2.22 6.13 26.70
N GLU A 269 -3.43 6.29 26.14
CA GLU A 269 -4.04 7.56 25.74
C GLU A 269 -3.20 8.39 24.74
N ILE A 270 -2.17 7.79 24.12
CA ILE A 270 -1.40 8.41 23.04
C ILE A 270 -2.32 8.69 21.84
N ARG A 271 -3.32 7.82 21.64
CA ARG A 271 -4.37 7.98 20.62
C ARG A 271 -5.76 7.86 21.22
N PRO A 272 -6.73 8.67 20.74
CA PRO A 272 -8.12 8.54 21.13
C PRO A 272 -8.66 7.15 20.81
N GLU A 273 -9.51 6.62 21.70
CA GLU A 273 -10.12 5.29 21.54
C GLU A 273 -10.87 5.16 20.20
N MET A 274 -11.60 6.22 19.83
CA MET A 274 -12.41 6.30 18.62
C MET A 274 -11.64 6.69 17.37
N MET A 275 -10.32 6.89 17.45
CA MET A 275 -9.52 7.20 16.27
C MET A 275 -9.61 6.04 15.27
N TYR A 276 -10.01 6.39 14.04
CA TYR A 276 -10.15 5.47 12.90
C TYR A 276 -11.19 4.34 13.07
N VAL A 277 -12.08 4.46 14.06
CA VAL A 277 -13.27 3.64 14.19
C VAL A 277 -14.41 4.29 13.39
N VAL A 278 -14.44 4.02 12.09
CA VAL A 278 -15.48 4.60 11.22
C VAL A 278 -16.83 3.90 11.41
N PRO A 279 -17.95 4.65 11.45
CA PRO A 279 -19.28 4.10 11.72
C PRO A 279 -19.91 3.40 10.49
N THR A 280 -19.11 2.78 9.63
CA THR A 280 -19.59 2.10 8.42
C THR A 280 -19.86 0.60 8.61
N PHE A 281 -19.96 0.16 9.87
CA PHE A 281 -20.34 -1.22 10.19
C PHE A 281 -21.75 -1.52 9.67
N GLY A 282 -21.85 -2.34 8.61
CA GLY A 282 -23.11 -2.69 7.97
C GLY A 282 -22.96 -3.01 6.48
N LEU A 283 -24.04 -2.75 5.72
CA LEU A 283 -24.11 -3.04 4.29
C LEU A 283 -23.09 -2.27 3.46
N GLY A 284 -22.74 -1.03 3.86
CA GLY A 284 -21.74 -0.22 3.16
C GLY A 284 -20.37 -0.88 3.11
N ALA A 285 -19.85 -1.32 4.26
CA ALA A 285 -18.58 -2.04 4.35
C ALA A 285 -18.63 -3.42 3.67
N LEU A 286 -19.73 -4.16 3.81
CA LEU A 286 -19.89 -5.48 3.19
C LEU A 286 -19.95 -5.40 1.65
N VAL A 287 -20.85 -4.58 1.12
CA VAL A 287 -21.07 -4.42 -0.33
C VAL A 287 -19.88 -3.70 -0.97
N GLY A 288 -19.36 -2.66 -0.31
CA GLY A 288 -18.15 -1.98 -0.74
C GLY A 288 -16.93 -2.91 -0.79
N GLY A 289 -16.75 -3.72 0.26
CA GLY A 289 -15.73 -4.76 0.31
C GLY A 289 -15.89 -5.82 -0.78
N PHE A 290 -17.13 -6.24 -1.10
CA PHE A 290 -17.41 -7.18 -2.18
C PHE A 290 -17.02 -6.63 -3.55
N ILE A 291 -17.47 -5.42 -3.89
CA ILE A 291 -17.16 -4.78 -5.18
C ILE A 291 -15.65 -4.53 -5.29
N PHE A 292 -15.02 -4.02 -4.22
CA PHE A 292 -13.58 -3.80 -4.18
C PHE A 292 -12.80 -5.11 -4.32
N GLY A 293 -13.24 -6.17 -3.64
CA GLY A 293 -12.58 -7.47 -3.64
C GLY A 293 -12.63 -8.18 -5.00
N ALA A 294 -13.76 -8.10 -5.69
CA ALA A 294 -13.88 -8.64 -7.05
C ALA A 294 -13.01 -7.87 -8.04
N SER A 295 -13.10 -6.53 -8.00
CA SER A 295 -12.38 -5.67 -8.94
C SER A 295 -10.86 -5.70 -8.75
N MET A 296 -10.35 -5.80 -7.52
CA MET A 296 -8.90 -5.88 -7.28
C MET A 296 -8.27 -7.17 -7.83
N VAL A 297 -9.01 -8.29 -7.89
CA VAL A 297 -8.53 -9.53 -8.53
C VAL A 297 -8.48 -9.36 -10.05
N VAL A 298 -9.50 -8.72 -10.63
CA VAL A 298 -9.60 -8.43 -12.07
C VAL A 298 -8.52 -7.43 -12.52
N ALA A 299 -8.15 -6.46 -11.68
CA ALA A 299 -7.08 -5.51 -11.97
C ALA A 299 -5.66 -6.13 -12.03
N GLY A 300 -5.52 -7.43 -11.74
CA GLY A 300 -4.23 -8.13 -11.74
C GLY A 300 -3.50 -8.12 -10.40
N GLY A 301 -4.23 -8.09 -9.28
CA GLY A 301 -3.67 -8.19 -7.93
C GLY A 301 -3.02 -9.53 -7.58
#